data_AF-A0A9J5YEW1-F1
#
_entry.id   AF-A0A9J5YEW1-F1
#
_cell.length_a   1.000
_cell.length_b   1.000
_cell.length_c   1.000
_cell.angle_alpha   90.00
_cell.angle_beta   90.00
_cell.angle_gamma   90.00
#
_symmetry.space_group_name_H-M   'P 1'
#
loop_
_entity.id
_entity.type
_entity.pdbx_description
1 polymer ?
#
loop_
_entity_poly.entity_id
_entity_poly.type
_entity_poly.pdbx_seq_one_letter_code
_entity_poly.pdbx_strand_id
1 'polypeptide(L)'
;MAARVPLGCEPVVGSLTPSRKKEYRVTNRLQEGKRPLYGVVFNFIDSRYFNVFATVGGNRVTVYQCLEGGVIAVLQSYIDEDKDESFYTVSWACNIDGSPFLVAGGINGVIRVIDAGKEKIHKSFVGHGDSVNEIRTQPLKPSLVLSASKDESVRLWNVHTGICILVFAGAGGHRNEVLSVDFHPTDIYRIASCGMDNTVKIWSMKEFWTYVEKSFTWTDLPSKFPTKYVQFPLLIASVHNNYVDCNRWLGDFILSKSVDNEILLWEPKMKEQSAGEGTGDVLQKYPVPECDIWFIKLSFDYHYKTAAIGNREGKIFVWEVQTSPPTLIAKLSHVQSKQPIRQTAMSFDGSTILSCCEDGTIWRWDVVATTS
;
A
#
# COMPACT_ATOMS: atom_id res chain seq x y z
N MET A 1 -29.47 -32.92 -26.30
CA MET A 1 -29.15 -31.48 -26.30
C MET A 1 -29.19 -30.99 -24.86
N ALA A 2 -28.04 -30.96 -24.19
CA ALA A 2 -27.92 -30.33 -22.89
C ALA A 2 -27.65 -28.84 -23.11
N ALA A 3 -28.51 -27.99 -22.56
CA ALA A 3 -28.38 -26.54 -22.66
C ALA A 3 -27.04 -26.10 -22.03
N ARG A 4 -26.19 -25.46 -22.82
CA ARG A 4 -25.04 -24.71 -22.32
C ARG A 4 -25.58 -23.50 -21.56
N VAL A 5 -25.40 -23.49 -20.24
CA VAL A 5 -25.54 -22.27 -19.44
C VAL A 5 -24.39 -21.33 -19.84
N PRO A 6 -24.64 -20.06 -20.21
CA PRO A 6 -23.56 -19.12 -20.46
C PRO A 6 -22.88 -18.78 -19.11
N LEU A 7 -21.57 -18.96 -19.01
CA LEU A 7 -20.76 -18.54 -17.86
C LEU A 7 -20.64 -17.01 -17.85
N GLY A 8 -21.65 -16.36 -17.29
CA GLY A 8 -21.66 -14.97 -16.82
C GLY A 8 -22.03 -14.97 -15.35
N CYS A 9 -21.15 -15.48 -14.49
CA CYS A 9 -21.38 -15.47 -13.04
C CYS A 9 -21.28 -14.03 -12.55
N GLU A 10 -22.38 -13.49 -12.03
CA GLU A 10 -22.34 -12.24 -11.28
C GLU A 10 -21.31 -12.34 -10.14
N PRO A 11 -20.54 -11.28 -9.86
CA PRO A 11 -19.58 -11.30 -8.76
C PRO A 11 -20.25 -11.64 -7.44
N VAL A 12 -19.59 -12.47 -6.63
CA VAL A 12 -20.10 -12.82 -5.30
C VAL A 12 -19.93 -11.62 -4.37
N VAL A 13 -21.03 -11.15 -3.77
CA VAL A 13 -21.02 -9.96 -2.90
C VAL A 13 -20.98 -10.36 -1.43
N GLY A 14 -20.07 -9.77 -0.67
CA GLY A 14 -19.99 -9.93 0.78
C GLY A 14 -21.18 -9.30 1.51
N SER A 15 -21.64 -9.93 2.59
CA SER A 15 -22.66 -9.37 3.47
C SER A 15 -22.08 -8.35 4.44
N LEU A 16 -22.78 -7.23 4.66
CA LEU A 16 -22.43 -6.21 5.66
C LEU A 16 -22.80 -6.62 7.10
N THR A 17 -23.41 -7.79 7.30
CA THR A 17 -23.66 -8.35 8.63
C THR A 17 -22.37 -8.98 9.17
N PRO A 18 -21.78 -8.45 10.27
CA PRO A 18 -20.56 -9.01 10.81
C PRO A 18 -20.77 -10.42 11.36
N SER A 19 -19.89 -11.34 11.00
CA SER A 19 -19.82 -12.70 11.54
C SER A 19 -19.43 -12.77 13.02
N ARG A 20 -18.79 -11.71 13.54
CA ARG A 20 -18.26 -11.63 14.92
C ARG A 20 -17.25 -12.73 15.27
N LYS A 21 -16.56 -13.30 14.27
CA LYS A 21 -15.44 -14.25 14.48
C LYS A 21 -14.31 -13.66 15.33
N LYS A 22 -14.11 -12.33 15.26
CA LYS A 22 -13.24 -11.55 16.13
C LYS A 22 -13.98 -10.29 16.57
N GLU A 23 -13.84 -9.93 17.83
CA GLU A 23 -14.32 -8.64 18.36
C GLU A 23 -13.11 -7.78 18.72
N TYR A 24 -13.15 -6.50 18.35
CA TYR A 24 -12.09 -5.54 18.64
C TYR A 24 -12.63 -4.42 19.53
N ARG A 25 -11.79 -3.90 20.42
CA ARG A 25 -12.08 -2.71 21.21
C ARG A 25 -11.00 -1.65 21.02
N VAL A 26 -11.39 -0.38 21.15
CA VAL A 26 -10.40 0.70 21.25
C VAL A 26 -9.60 0.50 22.52
N THR A 27 -8.27 0.43 22.40
CA THR A 27 -7.36 0.37 23.55
C THR A 27 -6.52 1.62 23.67
N ASN A 28 -6.37 2.40 22.59
CA ASN A 28 -5.69 3.69 22.65
C ASN A 28 -6.14 4.65 21.55
N ARG A 29 -5.94 5.94 21.82
CA ARG A 29 -6.08 7.05 20.88
C ARG A 29 -5.00 8.08 21.21
N LEU A 30 -4.18 8.43 20.22
CA LEU A 30 -3.22 9.54 20.31
C LEU A 30 -3.41 10.50 19.14
N GLN A 31 -2.85 11.70 19.24
CA GLN A 31 -2.98 12.72 18.18
C GLN A 31 -1.63 13.39 17.89
N GLU A 32 -1.16 13.25 16.65
CA GLU A 32 0.04 13.91 16.13
C GLU A 32 -0.29 15.33 15.65
N GLY A 33 -0.42 16.26 16.60
CA GLY A 33 -0.71 17.65 16.27
C GLY A 33 -2.08 17.83 15.62
N LYS A 34 -2.15 18.61 14.54
CA LYS A 34 -3.43 18.95 13.84
C LYS A 34 -3.36 18.73 12.33
N ARG A 35 -2.29 18.10 11.83
CA ARG A 35 -2.12 17.86 10.39
C ARG A 35 -2.64 16.46 10.04
N PRO A 36 -3.16 16.26 8.82
CA PRO A 36 -3.55 14.93 8.36
C PRO A 36 -2.42 13.91 8.44
N LEU A 37 -2.71 12.72 8.94
CA LEU A 37 -1.87 11.55 8.78
C LEU A 37 -2.36 10.74 7.57
N TYR A 38 -1.47 10.54 6.60
CA TYR A 38 -1.78 9.86 5.35
C TYR A 38 -1.31 8.42 5.30
N GLY A 39 -0.32 8.06 6.15
CA GLY A 39 0.23 6.71 6.18
C GLY A 39 0.43 6.18 7.58
N VAL A 40 0.18 4.88 7.73
CA VAL A 40 0.51 4.07 8.91
C VAL A 40 0.91 2.66 8.46
N VAL A 41 2.05 2.15 8.92
CA VAL A 41 2.58 0.83 8.50
C VAL A 41 3.36 0.14 9.62
N PHE A 42 3.10 -1.14 9.85
CA PHE A 42 3.92 -1.99 10.72
C PHE A 42 5.23 -2.41 10.05
N ASN A 43 6.26 -2.66 10.86
CA ASN A 43 7.53 -3.22 10.41
C ASN A 43 7.46 -4.75 10.41
N PHE A 44 7.46 -5.37 9.23
CA PHE A 44 7.50 -6.82 9.09
C PHE A 44 8.82 -7.36 8.53
N ILE A 45 9.87 -6.53 8.47
CA ILE A 45 11.18 -6.97 7.94
C ILE A 45 11.87 -7.93 8.92
N ASP A 46 11.76 -7.67 10.21
CA ASP A 46 12.35 -8.49 11.27
C ASP A 46 11.33 -8.72 12.39
N SER A 47 11.22 -9.98 12.82
CA SER A 47 10.31 -10.41 13.89
C SER A 47 10.42 -9.62 15.19
N ARG A 48 11.59 -9.08 15.51
CA ARG A 48 11.83 -8.26 16.70
C ARG A 48 11.06 -6.93 16.67
N TYR A 49 10.61 -6.51 15.49
CA TYR A 49 9.95 -5.24 15.26
C TYR A 49 8.49 -5.37 14.81
N PHE A 50 7.88 -6.56 14.91
CA PHE A 50 6.48 -6.76 14.49
C PHE A 50 5.46 -5.92 15.27
N ASN A 51 5.84 -5.38 16.42
CA ASN A 51 5.04 -4.43 17.18
C ASN A 51 5.45 -2.96 16.97
N VAL A 52 6.43 -2.69 16.10
CA VAL A 52 6.88 -1.33 15.73
C VAL A 52 6.13 -0.91 14.47
N PHE A 53 5.66 0.33 14.46
CA PHE A 53 5.02 0.92 13.28
C PHE A 53 5.50 2.35 13.06
N ALA A 54 5.25 2.88 11.86
CA ALA A 54 5.55 4.25 11.52
C ALA A 54 4.32 4.94 10.94
N THR A 55 4.27 6.27 11.11
CA THR A 55 3.25 7.14 10.51
C THR A 55 3.90 8.27 9.74
N VAL A 56 3.13 8.84 8.82
CA VAL A 56 3.51 10.06 8.09
C VAL A 56 2.35 11.03 7.91
N GLY A 57 2.67 12.32 8.02
CA GLY A 57 1.75 13.43 7.78
C GLY A 57 2.44 14.79 7.96
N GLY A 58 2.09 15.76 7.12
CA GLY A 58 2.90 16.97 6.95
C GLY A 58 4.37 16.61 6.67
N ASN A 59 5.30 17.40 7.17
CA ASN A 59 6.73 17.16 7.00
C ASN A 59 7.32 16.20 8.07
N ARG A 60 6.53 15.28 8.64
CA ARG A 60 6.95 14.41 9.75
C ARG A 60 6.83 12.92 9.41
N VAL A 61 7.81 12.15 9.88
CA VAL A 61 7.78 10.69 9.95
C VAL A 61 8.01 10.28 11.40
N THR A 62 7.06 9.57 12.03
CA THR A 62 7.15 9.19 13.44
C THR A 62 7.14 7.67 13.60
N VAL A 63 8.00 7.15 14.47
CA VAL A 63 8.13 5.72 14.77
C VAL A 63 7.61 5.44 16.16
N TYR A 64 6.84 4.37 16.27
CA TYR A 64 6.15 3.96 17.48
C TYR A 64 6.35 2.48 17.77
N GLN A 65 6.06 2.11 19.00
CA GLN A 65 5.92 0.73 19.43
C GLN A 65 4.58 0.49 20.13
N CYS A 66 3.85 -0.53 19.68
CA CYS A 66 2.71 -1.08 20.40
C CYS A 66 3.21 -1.95 21.55
N LEU A 67 2.81 -1.61 22.76
CA LEU A 67 3.10 -2.35 23.99
C LEU A 67 1.84 -3.04 24.52
N GLU A 68 2.01 -3.88 25.53
CA GLU A 68 0.90 -4.50 26.26
C GLU A 68 -0.03 -3.45 26.87
N GLY A 69 -1.27 -3.87 27.18
CA GLY A 69 -2.27 -2.98 27.78
C GLY A 69 -2.75 -1.84 26.88
N GLY A 70 -2.49 -1.89 25.57
CA GLY A 70 -2.90 -0.85 24.61
C GLY A 70 -1.92 0.31 24.48
N VAL A 71 -0.82 0.34 25.24
CA VAL A 71 0.10 1.48 25.24
C VAL A 71 0.79 1.65 23.88
N ILE A 72 0.89 2.89 23.42
CA ILE A 72 1.68 3.27 22.23
C ILE A 72 2.83 4.15 22.71
N ALA A 73 4.06 3.67 22.57
CA ALA A 73 5.27 4.42 22.89
C ALA A 73 5.82 5.09 21.64
N VAL A 74 6.14 6.39 21.71
CA VAL A 74 6.92 7.08 20.67
C VAL A 74 8.37 6.63 20.81
N LEU A 75 8.97 6.14 19.73
CA LEU A 75 10.40 5.81 19.70
C LEU A 75 11.21 6.97 19.13
N GLN A 76 10.82 7.47 17.95
CA GLN A 76 11.58 8.46 17.21
C GLN A 76 10.67 9.35 16.36
N SER A 77 11.12 10.55 16.00
CA SER A 77 10.40 11.41 15.06
C SER A 77 11.34 12.25 14.22
N TYR A 78 11.33 12.00 12.92
CA TYR A 78 12.03 12.81 11.92
C TYR A 78 11.11 13.94 11.44
N ILE A 79 11.67 15.14 11.30
CA ILE A 79 11.00 16.32 10.74
C ILE A 79 11.84 16.81 9.57
N ASP A 80 11.25 16.90 8.39
CA ASP A 80 11.93 17.41 7.20
C ASP A 80 12.28 18.89 7.37
N GLU A 81 13.46 19.27 6.88
CA GLU A 81 13.91 20.66 6.89
C GLU A 81 13.01 21.54 6.02
N ASP A 82 12.42 20.97 4.96
CA ASP A 82 11.38 21.61 4.19
C ASP A 82 10.06 21.61 4.98
N LYS A 83 9.58 22.81 5.30
CA LYS A 83 8.35 23.02 6.08
C LYS A 83 7.09 22.84 5.26
N ASP A 84 7.22 22.93 3.94
CA ASP A 84 6.13 22.81 2.98
C ASP A 84 5.96 21.36 2.50
N GLU A 85 6.87 20.46 2.87
CA GLU A 85 6.73 19.02 2.65
C GLU A 85 5.45 18.48 3.31
N SER A 86 4.80 17.55 2.60
CA SER A 86 3.67 16.78 3.08
C SER A 86 3.80 15.35 2.61
N PHE A 87 4.30 14.48 3.50
CA PHE A 87 4.41 13.05 3.25
C PHE A 87 3.03 12.39 3.14
N TYR A 88 2.83 11.63 2.07
CA TYR A 88 1.59 10.91 1.75
C TYR A 88 1.71 9.40 1.96
N THR A 89 2.94 8.89 2.00
CA THR A 89 3.20 7.45 2.06
C THR A 89 4.52 7.17 2.76
N VAL A 90 4.60 5.98 3.37
CA VAL A 90 5.81 5.45 4.00
C VAL A 90 5.84 3.94 3.87
N SER A 91 7.03 3.39 3.72
CA SER A 91 7.28 1.95 3.78
C SER A 91 8.53 1.66 4.60
N TRP A 92 8.53 0.53 5.30
CA TRP A 92 9.75 0.00 5.90
C TRP A 92 10.61 -0.62 4.81
N ALA A 93 11.90 -0.33 4.84
CA ALA A 93 12.93 -0.95 4.01
C ALA A 93 14.09 -1.36 4.91
N CYS A 94 15.10 -2.02 4.36
CA CYS A 94 16.35 -2.17 5.08
C CYS A 94 17.56 -2.01 4.16
N ASN A 95 18.65 -1.60 4.79
CA ASN A 95 19.95 -1.64 4.17
C ASN A 95 20.40 -3.09 3.92
N ILE A 96 21.46 -3.27 3.13
CA ILE A 96 22.02 -4.60 2.86
C ILE A 96 22.57 -5.29 4.13
N ASP A 97 22.96 -4.50 5.14
CA ASP A 97 23.40 -4.99 6.45
C ASP A 97 22.24 -5.29 7.43
N GLY A 98 20.99 -5.11 6.99
CA GLY A 98 19.79 -5.31 7.81
C GLY A 98 19.37 -4.10 8.65
N SER A 99 20.07 -2.97 8.57
CA SER A 99 19.66 -1.74 9.27
C SER A 99 18.27 -1.28 8.79
N PRO A 100 17.31 -1.04 9.70
CA PRO A 100 15.95 -0.67 9.32
C PRO A 100 15.89 0.77 8.83
N PHE A 101 15.28 0.95 7.67
CA PHE A 101 15.03 2.26 7.05
C PHE A 101 13.54 2.52 6.94
N LEU A 102 13.19 3.81 6.95
CA LEU A 102 11.90 4.31 6.52
C LEU A 102 12.06 5.03 5.20
N VAL A 103 11.18 4.73 4.25
CA VAL A 103 11.18 5.34 2.93
C VAL A 103 9.87 6.12 2.79
N ALA A 104 9.95 7.45 2.84
CA ALA A 104 8.80 8.35 2.82
C ALA A 104 8.79 9.21 1.56
N GLY A 105 7.60 9.46 1.03
CA GLY A 105 7.37 10.29 -0.16
C GLY A 105 6.10 11.12 -0.01
N GLY A 106 6.06 12.25 -0.69
CA GLY A 106 5.03 13.26 -0.49
C GLY A 106 4.94 14.27 -1.62
N ILE A 107 4.48 15.47 -1.27
CA ILE A 107 4.12 16.54 -2.21
C ILE A 107 5.28 17.01 -3.08
N ASN A 108 6.52 16.98 -2.58
CA ASN A 108 7.67 17.53 -3.31
C ASN A 108 8.27 16.60 -4.36
N GLY A 109 7.77 15.37 -4.50
CA GLY A 109 8.34 14.39 -5.44
C GLY A 109 9.70 13.81 -5.02
N VAL A 110 10.23 14.21 -3.87
CA VAL A 110 11.50 13.70 -3.33
C VAL A 110 11.23 12.59 -2.33
N ILE A 111 11.91 11.46 -2.49
CA ILE A 111 11.80 10.33 -1.56
C ILE A 111 12.91 10.45 -0.52
N ARG A 112 12.55 10.43 0.77
CA ARG A 112 13.50 10.40 1.88
C ARG A 112 13.68 8.97 2.34
N VAL A 113 14.94 8.51 2.40
CA VAL A 113 15.33 7.28 3.10
C VAL A 113 15.93 7.69 4.42
N ILE A 114 15.27 7.33 5.51
CA ILE A 114 15.60 7.73 6.88
C ILE A 114 16.13 6.50 7.62
N ASP A 115 17.29 6.62 8.24
CA ASP A 115 17.84 5.59 9.12
C ASP A 115 17.06 5.60 10.45
N ALA A 116 16.24 4.56 10.67
CA ALA A 116 15.37 4.45 11.83
C ALA A 116 16.11 4.09 13.13
N GLY A 117 17.43 3.89 13.08
CA GLY A 117 18.27 3.79 14.27
C GLY A 117 18.96 5.11 14.63
N LYS A 118 19.08 6.04 13.66
CA LYS A 118 19.88 7.27 13.81
C LYS A 118 19.10 8.57 13.67
N GLU A 119 17.81 8.51 13.30
CA GLU A 119 16.93 9.68 13.09
C GLU A 119 17.47 10.65 12.03
N LYS A 120 18.17 10.14 11.03
CA LYS A 120 18.83 10.97 10.01
C LYS A 120 18.51 10.46 8.62
N ILE A 121 18.45 11.39 7.67
CA ILE A 121 18.39 11.07 6.25
C ILE A 121 19.65 10.26 5.91
N HIS A 122 19.44 9.03 5.45
CA HIS A 122 20.47 8.23 4.81
C HIS A 122 20.69 8.69 3.37
N LYS A 123 19.59 8.85 2.60
CA LYS A 123 19.60 9.34 1.22
C LYS A 123 18.31 10.09 0.88
N SER A 124 18.39 10.94 -0.14
CA SER A 124 17.23 11.52 -0.82
C SER A 124 17.23 11.10 -2.28
N PHE A 125 16.12 10.59 -2.80
CA PHE A 125 15.97 10.26 -4.21
C PHE A 125 15.21 11.36 -4.92
N VAL A 126 15.94 12.06 -5.78
CA VAL A 126 15.40 13.07 -6.69
C VAL A 126 15.28 12.42 -8.05
N GLY A 127 14.11 12.59 -8.69
CA GLY A 127 13.92 12.14 -10.05
C GLY A 127 12.47 12.22 -10.50
N HIS A 128 11.50 11.96 -9.62
CA HIS A 128 10.09 12.18 -9.94
C HIS A 128 9.85 13.66 -10.26
N GLY A 129 9.00 13.90 -11.26
CA GLY A 129 8.67 15.25 -11.71
C GLY A 129 7.56 15.92 -10.90
N ASP A 130 6.88 15.17 -10.04
CA ASP A 130 5.73 15.60 -9.23
C ASP A 130 5.62 14.67 -8.00
N SER A 131 4.65 14.91 -7.13
CA SER A 131 4.44 14.23 -5.85
C SER A 131 4.40 12.70 -5.93
N VAL A 132 4.81 12.05 -4.85
CA VAL A 132 4.83 10.59 -4.70
C VAL A 132 3.62 10.17 -3.87
N ASN A 133 2.73 9.39 -4.49
CA ASN A 133 1.44 8.97 -3.90
C ASN A 133 1.56 7.67 -3.09
N GLU A 134 2.43 6.75 -3.52
CA GLU A 134 2.63 5.46 -2.84
C GLU A 134 4.07 4.96 -2.95
N ILE A 135 4.55 4.34 -1.87
CA ILE A 135 5.83 3.62 -1.83
C ILE A 135 5.59 2.21 -1.30
N ARG A 136 6.17 1.21 -1.96
CA ARG A 136 6.11 -0.19 -1.51
C ARG A 136 7.48 -0.83 -1.56
N THR A 137 7.83 -1.55 -0.50
CA THR A 137 9.06 -2.33 -0.41
C THR A 137 8.85 -3.76 -0.91
N GLN A 138 9.85 -4.32 -1.59
CA GLN A 138 9.80 -5.70 -2.03
C GLN A 138 10.00 -6.65 -0.84
N PRO A 139 9.08 -7.59 -0.57
CA PRO A 139 9.07 -8.36 0.68
C PRO A 139 10.27 -9.31 0.88
N LEU A 140 10.82 -9.88 -0.20
CA LEU A 140 11.96 -10.82 -0.16
C LEU A 140 13.32 -10.12 -0.28
N LYS A 141 13.33 -8.88 -0.77
CA LYS A 141 14.51 -8.06 -1.04
C LYS A 141 14.23 -6.62 -0.61
N PRO A 142 14.12 -6.36 0.71
CA PRO A 142 13.66 -5.08 1.29
C PRO A 142 14.57 -3.88 1.02
N SER A 143 15.68 -4.06 0.32
CA SER A 143 16.49 -2.99 -0.26
C SER A 143 15.90 -2.39 -1.55
N LEU A 144 14.87 -3.01 -2.13
CA LEU A 144 14.20 -2.56 -3.35
C LEU A 144 12.85 -1.93 -3.00
N VAL A 145 12.59 -0.74 -3.54
CA VAL A 145 11.33 -0.02 -3.33
C VAL A 145 10.77 0.49 -4.63
N LEU A 146 9.44 0.41 -4.77
CA LEU A 146 8.69 1.08 -5.82
C LEU A 146 8.14 2.40 -5.31
N SER A 147 8.02 3.37 -6.20
CA SER A 147 7.26 4.60 -5.98
C SER A 147 6.31 4.86 -7.13
N ALA A 148 5.08 5.28 -6.82
CA ALA A 148 4.07 5.75 -7.76
C ALA A 148 3.90 7.26 -7.61
N SER A 149 3.84 7.99 -8.73
CA SER A 149 3.85 9.45 -8.71
C SER A 149 2.79 10.07 -9.62
N LYS A 150 2.47 11.33 -9.31
CA LYS A 150 1.71 12.21 -10.18
C LYS A 150 2.35 12.48 -11.53
N ASP A 151 3.66 12.24 -11.66
CA ASP A 151 4.39 12.36 -12.94
C ASP A 151 4.10 11.22 -13.94
N GLU A 152 2.99 10.50 -13.75
CA GLU A 152 2.52 9.38 -14.57
C GLU A 152 3.46 8.16 -14.59
N SER A 153 4.51 8.15 -13.76
CA SER A 153 5.49 7.07 -13.71
C SER A 153 5.45 6.27 -12.41
N VAL A 154 5.82 4.99 -12.54
CA VAL A 154 6.29 4.18 -11.42
C VAL A 154 7.81 4.03 -11.54
N ARG A 155 8.53 4.03 -10.41
CA ARG A 155 9.99 3.85 -10.43
C ARG A 155 10.43 2.80 -9.43
N LEU A 156 11.42 1.99 -9.83
CA LEU A 156 12.11 1.03 -8.95
C LEU A 156 13.43 1.62 -8.50
N TRP A 157 13.65 1.63 -7.19
CA TRP A 157 14.86 2.17 -6.57
C TRP A 157 15.58 1.11 -5.75
N ASN A 158 16.90 1.26 -5.69
CA ASN A 158 17.73 0.59 -4.70
C ASN A 158 17.99 1.55 -3.53
N VAL A 159 17.50 1.23 -2.33
CA VAL A 159 17.64 2.15 -1.19
C VAL A 159 19.07 2.25 -0.67
N HIS A 160 19.88 1.20 -0.87
CA HIS A 160 21.27 1.15 -0.42
C HIS A 160 22.17 2.05 -1.27
N THR A 161 22.01 2.03 -2.60
CA THR A 161 22.85 2.82 -3.50
C THR A 161 22.23 4.17 -3.88
N GLY A 162 20.90 4.30 -3.76
CA GLY A 162 20.14 5.46 -4.20
C GLY A 162 19.93 5.54 -5.71
N ILE A 163 20.05 4.41 -6.39
CA ILE A 163 19.92 4.30 -7.84
C ILE A 163 18.44 4.17 -8.22
N CYS A 164 17.99 4.99 -9.17
CA CYS A 164 16.78 4.73 -9.95
C CYS A 164 17.10 3.64 -10.97
N ILE A 165 16.61 2.42 -10.75
CA ILE A 165 16.94 1.28 -11.61
C ILE A 165 16.07 1.29 -12.86
N LEU A 166 14.75 1.36 -12.65
CA LEU A 166 13.74 1.25 -13.70
C LEU A 166 12.72 2.38 -13.58
N VAL A 167 12.23 2.85 -14.73
CA VAL A 167 11.09 3.77 -14.86
C VAL A 167 10.02 3.09 -15.71
N PHE A 168 8.86 2.81 -15.14
CA PHE A 168 7.70 2.26 -15.83
C PHE A 168 6.84 3.43 -16.33
N ALA A 169 7.01 3.78 -17.60
CA ALA A 169 6.39 4.93 -18.27
C ALA A 169 6.55 4.80 -19.79
N GLY A 170 5.94 5.69 -20.58
CA GLY A 170 6.15 5.76 -22.03
C GLY A 170 4.92 5.32 -22.83
N ALA A 171 5.13 4.57 -23.93
CA ALA A 171 4.08 4.29 -24.91
C ALA A 171 2.90 3.44 -24.38
N GLY A 172 3.14 2.51 -23.45
CA GLY A 172 2.10 1.78 -22.71
C GLY A 172 1.88 2.27 -21.27
N GLY A 173 2.54 3.37 -20.91
CA GLY A 173 2.52 4.06 -19.61
C GLY A 173 1.12 4.37 -19.08
N HIS A 174 1.05 4.77 -17.81
CA HIS A 174 -0.10 5.52 -17.33
C HIS A 174 -0.22 6.85 -18.10
N ARG A 175 -1.45 7.35 -18.19
CA ARG A 175 -1.80 8.60 -18.91
C ARG A 175 -2.31 9.70 -18.00
N ASN A 176 -2.17 9.48 -16.70
CA ASN A 176 -2.54 10.38 -15.62
C ASN A 176 -1.83 9.91 -14.33
N GLU A 177 -2.01 10.63 -13.23
CA GLU A 177 -1.35 10.37 -11.95
C GLU A 177 -1.45 8.90 -11.52
N VAL A 178 -0.32 8.30 -11.12
CA VAL A 178 -0.30 6.95 -10.55
C VAL A 178 -0.54 7.06 -9.05
N LEU A 179 -1.58 6.42 -8.55
CA LEU A 179 -2.05 6.57 -7.18
C LEU A 179 -1.58 5.44 -6.25
N SER A 180 -1.39 4.23 -6.79
CA SER A 180 -0.95 3.07 -6.01
C SER A 180 -0.08 2.14 -6.86
N VAL A 181 0.80 1.42 -6.17
CA VAL A 181 1.65 0.36 -6.72
C VAL A 181 1.77 -0.76 -5.68
N ASP A 182 1.97 -1.99 -6.12
CA ASP A 182 2.25 -3.13 -5.26
C ASP A 182 3.15 -4.16 -5.95
N PHE A 183 4.04 -4.77 -5.18
CA PHE A 183 4.80 -5.93 -5.64
C PHE A 183 3.92 -7.16 -5.61
N HIS A 184 4.11 -8.05 -6.58
CA HIS A 184 3.54 -9.38 -6.48
C HIS A 184 4.17 -10.14 -5.29
N PRO A 185 3.39 -10.90 -4.50
CA PRO A 185 3.86 -11.47 -3.24
C PRO A 185 4.94 -12.55 -3.41
N THR A 186 4.92 -13.31 -4.51
CA THR A 186 5.86 -14.42 -4.77
C THR A 186 6.71 -14.25 -6.04
N ASP A 187 6.17 -13.72 -7.14
CA ASP A 187 6.92 -13.36 -8.34
C ASP A 187 7.62 -11.99 -8.22
N ILE A 188 8.92 -11.99 -7.92
CA ILE A 188 9.72 -10.77 -7.77
C ILE A 188 9.77 -9.89 -9.04
N TYR A 189 9.45 -10.45 -10.21
CA TYR A 189 9.49 -9.73 -11.48
C TYR A 189 8.20 -9.02 -11.83
N ARG A 190 7.13 -9.18 -11.03
CA ARG A 190 5.82 -8.59 -11.31
C ARG A 190 5.45 -7.51 -10.32
N ILE A 191 4.86 -6.45 -10.86
CA ILE A 191 4.27 -5.36 -10.09
C ILE A 191 2.91 -5.01 -10.69
N ALA A 192 2.01 -4.46 -9.88
CA ALA A 192 0.77 -3.87 -10.34
C ALA A 192 0.70 -2.40 -9.94
N SER A 193 0.28 -1.52 -10.82
CA SER A 193 0.04 -0.10 -10.54
C SER A 193 -1.36 0.32 -10.99
N CYS A 194 -1.88 1.39 -10.40
CA CYS A 194 -3.18 1.93 -10.78
C CYS A 194 -3.25 3.44 -10.55
N GLY A 195 -4.18 4.13 -11.23
CA GLY A 195 -4.20 5.60 -11.16
C GLY A 195 -5.45 6.30 -11.67
N MET A 196 -5.28 7.60 -11.92
CA MET A 196 -6.31 8.54 -12.39
C MET A 196 -6.73 8.33 -13.84
N ASP A 197 -6.07 7.43 -14.58
CA ASP A 197 -6.47 7.01 -15.92
C ASP A 197 -7.48 5.84 -15.90
N ASN A 198 -8.02 5.52 -14.72
CA ASN A 198 -8.98 4.45 -14.46
C ASN A 198 -8.46 3.03 -14.74
N THR A 199 -7.15 2.88 -14.97
CA THR A 199 -6.55 1.59 -15.31
C THR A 199 -5.80 0.98 -14.14
N VAL A 200 -5.77 -0.35 -14.12
CA VAL A 200 -4.75 -1.14 -13.44
C VAL A 200 -3.80 -1.72 -14.49
N LYS A 201 -2.50 -1.58 -14.28
CA LYS A 201 -1.46 -2.09 -15.17
C LYS A 201 -0.58 -3.09 -14.44
N ILE A 202 -0.30 -4.23 -15.08
CA ILE A 202 0.65 -5.22 -14.58
C ILE A 202 1.91 -5.13 -15.42
N TRP A 203 3.06 -5.05 -14.77
CA TRP A 203 4.35 -4.90 -15.43
C TRP A 203 5.25 -6.09 -15.16
N SER A 204 6.13 -6.40 -16.11
CA SER A 204 7.24 -7.31 -15.92
C SER A 204 8.55 -6.53 -15.91
N MET A 205 9.43 -6.88 -14.99
CA MET A 205 10.82 -6.40 -14.96
C MET A 205 11.83 -7.52 -15.21
N LYS A 206 11.37 -8.69 -15.65
CA LYS A 206 12.23 -9.87 -15.90
C LYS A 206 13.35 -9.58 -16.89
N GLU A 207 13.04 -8.90 -18.00
CA GLU A 207 14.02 -8.54 -19.04
C GLU A 207 15.09 -7.54 -18.56
N PHE A 208 14.78 -6.78 -17.50
CA PHE A 208 15.65 -5.73 -16.97
C PHE A 208 16.34 -6.15 -15.66
N TRP A 209 16.17 -7.39 -15.22
CA TRP A 209 16.64 -7.83 -13.91
C TRP A 209 18.16 -7.75 -13.74
N THR A 210 18.93 -7.88 -14.82
CA THR A 210 20.39 -7.68 -14.79
C THR A 210 20.79 -6.26 -14.36
N TYR A 211 19.95 -5.25 -14.61
CA TYR A 211 20.16 -3.89 -14.10
C TYR A 211 19.84 -3.80 -12.61
N VAL A 212 18.84 -4.55 -12.13
CA VAL A 212 18.56 -4.66 -10.69
C VAL A 212 19.78 -5.22 -9.98
N GLU A 213 20.35 -6.31 -10.47
CA GLU A 213 21.57 -6.92 -9.90
C GLU A 213 22.77 -5.96 -9.96
N LYS A 214 22.98 -5.32 -11.11
CA LYS A 214 24.05 -4.32 -11.30
C LYS A 214 23.93 -3.14 -10.33
N SER A 215 22.72 -2.75 -9.92
CA SER A 215 22.52 -1.64 -8.99
C SER A 215 23.13 -1.89 -7.60
N PHE A 216 23.35 -3.16 -7.20
CA PHE A 216 23.94 -3.51 -5.91
C PHE A 216 25.46 -3.46 -5.91
N THR A 217 26.08 -3.59 -7.08
CA THR A 217 27.54 -3.56 -7.24
C THR A 217 28.04 -2.26 -7.87
N TRP A 218 27.14 -1.30 -8.11
CA TRP A 218 27.45 -0.02 -8.72
C TRP A 218 28.18 0.89 -7.71
N THR A 219 29.33 1.42 -8.12
CA THR A 219 30.20 2.25 -7.27
C THR A 219 30.36 3.69 -7.75
N ASP A 220 29.91 4.02 -8.97
CA ASP A 220 29.91 5.41 -9.46
C ASP A 220 28.66 6.16 -8.97
N LEU A 221 28.55 7.45 -9.29
CA LEU A 221 27.41 8.28 -8.95
C LEU A 221 26.08 7.65 -9.44
N PRO A 222 24.99 7.73 -8.64
CA PRO A 222 23.68 7.21 -9.05
C PRO A 222 23.18 7.78 -10.37
N SER A 223 23.49 9.05 -10.69
CA SER A 223 23.10 9.73 -11.93
C SER A 223 23.74 9.16 -13.20
N LYS A 224 24.83 8.39 -13.07
CA LYS A 224 25.49 7.73 -14.21
C LYS A 224 25.00 6.30 -14.43
N PHE A 225 24.17 5.78 -13.53
CA PHE A 225 23.61 4.44 -13.70
C PHE A 225 22.75 4.40 -14.97
N PRO A 226 22.85 3.37 -15.81
CA PRO A 226 22.07 3.26 -17.03
C PRO A 226 20.63 2.83 -16.75
N THR A 227 19.84 3.71 -16.12
CA THR A 227 18.41 3.51 -15.81
C THR A 227 17.64 3.09 -17.06
N LYS A 228 16.75 2.09 -16.92
CA LYS A 228 15.97 1.56 -18.04
C LYS A 228 14.50 1.94 -17.94
N TYR A 229 13.86 2.04 -19.11
CA TYR A 229 12.46 2.38 -19.24
C TYR A 229 11.67 1.14 -19.63
N VAL A 230 10.70 0.76 -18.80
CA VAL A 230 9.76 -0.32 -19.07
C VAL A 230 8.50 0.29 -19.68
N GLN A 231 8.40 0.23 -21.00
CA GLN A 231 7.41 1.01 -21.73
C GLN A 231 6.05 0.34 -21.88
N PHE A 232 6.02 -0.99 -21.86
CA PHE A 232 4.82 -1.76 -22.17
C PHE A 232 4.48 -2.68 -20.99
N PRO A 233 3.30 -2.50 -20.37
CA PRO A 233 2.83 -3.44 -19.36
C PRO A 233 2.42 -4.77 -20.01
N LEU A 234 2.45 -5.84 -19.22
CA LEU A 234 1.87 -7.14 -19.58
C LEU A 234 0.35 -7.06 -19.74
N LEU A 235 -0.30 -6.20 -18.95
CA LEU A 235 -1.75 -6.00 -18.94
C LEU A 235 -2.09 -4.54 -18.69
N ILE A 236 -3.10 -4.03 -19.39
CA ILE A 236 -3.84 -2.82 -19.04
C ILE A 236 -5.30 -3.24 -18.90
N ALA A 237 -5.89 -3.04 -17.73
CA ALA A 237 -7.26 -3.42 -17.43
C ALA A 237 -8.05 -2.22 -16.87
N SER A 238 -9.25 -2.02 -17.39
CA SER A 238 -10.21 -1.01 -16.91
C SER A 238 -11.37 -1.74 -16.22
N VAL A 239 -11.21 -2.01 -14.93
CA VAL A 239 -12.20 -2.74 -14.10
C VAL A 239 -13.11 -1.81 -13.29
N HIS A 240 -12.75 -0.52 -13.18
CA HIS A 240 -13.53 0.52 -12.52
C HIS A 240 -13.92 1.60 -13.54
N ASN A 241 -15.02 2.31 -13.27
CA ASN A 241 -15.48 3.41 -14.14
C ASN A 241 -14.86 4.77 -13.81
N ASN A 242 -14.08 4.85 -12.72
CA ASN A 242 -13.41 6.05 -12.24
C ASN A 242 -11.98 5.69 -11.79
N TYR A 243 -11.24 6.66 -11.24
CA TYR A 243 -9.85 6.46 -10.83
C TYR A 243 -9.71 5.27 -9.89
N VAL A 244 -8.55 4.63 -9.92
CA VAL A 244 -8.25 3.50 -9.03
C VAL A 244 -7.18 3.97 -8.04
N ASP A 245 -7.56 4.19 -6.79
CA ASP A 245 -6.70 4.80 -5.77
C ASP A 245 -6.02 3.79 -4.84
N CYS A 246 -6.39 2.51 -4.93
CA CYS A 246 -5.69 1.44 -4.22
C CYS A 246 -5.76 0.12 -4.98
N ASN A 247 -4.61 -0.54 -5.13
CA ASN A 247 -4.50 -1.90 -5.64
C ASN A 247 -3.55 -2.75 -4.80
N ARG A 248 -3.86 -4.03 -4.62
CA ARG A 248 -3.05 -5.00 -3.89
C ARG A 248 -3.14 -6.36 -4.54
N TRP A 249 -2.05 -7.10 -4.53
CA TRP A 249 -2.10 -8.51 -4.92
C TRP A 249 -2.70 -9.36 -3.80
N LEU A 250 -3.50 -10.36 -4.18
CA LEU A 250 -3.95 -11.45 -3.32
C LEU A 250 -3.69 -12.78 -4.04
N GLY A 251 -2.52 -13.37 -3.78
CA GLY A 251 -1.99 -14.41 -4.67
C GLY A 251 -1.77 -13.85 -6.07
N ASP A 252 -2.31 -14.52 -7.08
CA ASP A 252 -2.27 -14.08 -8.48
C ASP A 252 -3.47 -13.17 -8.87
N PHE A 253 -4.38 -12.88 -7.93
CA PHE A 253 -5.53 -11.99 -8.13
C PHE A 253 -5.20 -10.56 -7.72
N ILE A 254 -6.02 -9.61 -8.17
CA ILE A 254 -5.92 -8.21 -7.78
C ILE A 254 -7.14 -7.80 -6.95
N LEU A 255 -6.89 -7.22 -5.79
CA LEU A 255 -7.84 -6.37 -5.09
C LEU A 255 -7.64 -4.93 -5.56
N SER A 256 -8.68 -4.26 -6.02
CA SER A 256 -8.62 -2.83 -6.32
C SER A 256 -9.90 -2.10 -5.95
N LYS A 257 -9.75 -0.81 -5.64
CA LYS A 257 -10.83 0.06 -5.17
C LYS A 257 -10.86 1.35 -5.99
N SER A 258 -12.07 1.87 -6.16
CA SER A 258 -12.37 3.22 -6.67
C SER A 258 -13.29 3.95 -5.67
N VAL A 259 -14.26 4.74 -6.14
CA VAL A 259 -15.23 5.48 -5.31
C VAL A 259 -16.58 4.80 -5.16
N ASP A 260 -16.73 3.61 -5.71
CA ASP A 260 -18.02 2.90 -5.77
C ASP A 260 -18.42 2.25 -4.43
N ASN A 261 -17.81 2.65 -3.32
CA ASN A 261 -18.03 2.08 -1.98
C ASN A 261 -17.80 0.57 -1.90
N GLU A 262 -16.89 0.03 -2.72
CA GLU A 262 -16.54 -1.39 -2.72
C GLU A 262 -15.08 -1.62 -3.11
N ILE A 263 -14.54 -2.75 -2.64
CA ILE A 263 -13.29 -3.32 -3.17
C ILE A 263 -13.68 -4.47 -4.11
N LEU A 264 -13.04 -4.54 -5.26
CA LEU A 264 -13.20 -5.61 -6.24
C LEU A 264 -12.03 -6.58 -6.14
N LEU A 265 -12.30 -7.88 -6.01
CA LEU A 265 -11.33 -8.94 -6.29
C LEU A 265 -11.56 -9.44 -7.71
N TRP A 266 -10.53 -9.44 -8.54
CA TRP A 266 -10.64 -9.84 -9.93
C TRP A 266 -9.40 -10.59 -10.43
N GLU A 267 -9.62 -11.45 -11.42
CA GLU A 267 -8.57 -12.23 -12.07
C GLU A 267 -8.02 -11.48 -13.30
N PRO A 268 -6.71 -11.19 -13.34
CA PRO A 268 -6.08 -10.59 -14.51
C PRO A 268 -5.93 -11.61 -15.65
N LYS A 269 -6.64 -11.41 -16.76
CA LYS A 269 -6.50 -12.26 -17.96
C LYS A 269 -5.41 -11.74 -18.88
N MET A 270 -4.21 -12.32 -18.77
CA MET A 270 -3.10 -12.03 -19.67
C MET A 270 -3.33 -12.76 -21.02
N LYS A 271 -3.54 -12.03 -22.12
CA LYS A 271 -3.56 -12.63 -23.46
C LYS A 271 -2.14 -12.96 -23.88
N GLU A 272 -1.89 -14.19 -24.34
CA GLU A 272 -0.54 -14.66 -24.71
C GLU A 272 0.12 -13.91 -25.87
N GLN A 273 -0.59 -13.09 -26.66
CA GLN A 273 -0.09 -12.58 -27.96
C GLN A 273 -0.27 -11.08 -28.25
N SER A 274 -0.68 -10.25 -27.29
CA SER A 274 -0.76 -8.80 -27.54
C SER A 274 -0.52 -7.99 -26.27
N ALA A 275 0.54 -7.19 -26.27
CA ALA A 275 0.70 -6.12 -25.29
C ALA A 275 -0.45 -5.11 -25.46
N GLY A 276 -1.18 -4.82 -24.39
CA GLY A 276 -1.85 -3.52 -24.28
C GLY A 276 -3.31 -3.51 -23.86
N GLU A 277 -4.11 -4.55 -24.07
CA GLU A 277 -5.52 -4.54 -23.64
C GLU A 277 -5.98 -5.92 -23.17
N GLY A 278 -6.30 -6.03 -21.89
CA GLY A 278 -6.93 -7.22 -21.33
C GLY A 278 -8.07 -6.87 -20.38
N THR A 279 -8.86 -7.87 -20.08
CA THR A 279 -10.04 -7.74 -19.21
C THR A 279 -9.72 -8.36 -17.84
N GLY A 280 -10.37 -7.85 -16.80
CA GLY A 280 -10.41 -8.50 -15.49
C GLY A 280 -11.77 -9.12 -15.27
N ASP A 281 -11.82 -10.38 -14.85
CA ASP A 281 -13.07 -10.99 -14.40
C ASP A 281 -13.27 -10.65 -12.93
N VAL A 282 -14.29 -9.85 -12.61
CA VAL A 282 -14.62 -9.54 -11.21
C VAL A 282 -15.23 -10.78 -10.57
N LEU A 283 -14.55 -11.31 -9.55
CA LEU A 283 -14.93 -12.53 -8.87
C LEU A 283 -15.73 -12.24 -7.60
N GLN A 284 -15.30 -11.23 -6.83
CA GLN A 284 -15.90 -10.90 -5.56
C GLN A 284 -15.95 -9.40 -5.30
N LYS A 285 -16.95 -8.96 -4.54
CA LYS A 285 -17.16 -7.57 -4.12
C LYS A 285 -17.21 -7.49 -2.61
N TYR A 286 -16.48 -6.53 -2.05
CA TYR A 286 -16.41 -6.26 -0.61
C TYR A 286 -17.01 -4.89 -0.35
N PRO A 287 -18.27 -4.78 0.08
CA PRO A 287 -18.89 -3.49 0.34
C PRO A 287 -18.18 -2.71 1.46
N VAL A 288 -17.91 -1.44 1.22
CA VAL A 288 -17.33 -0.48 2.15
C VAL A 288 -18.13 0.83 2.10
N PRO A 289 -19.30 0.89 2.78
CA PRO A 289 -20.13 2.09 2.80
C PRO A 289 -19.36 3.36 3.18
N GLU A 290 -19.68 4.47 2.51
CA GLU A 290 -19.08 5.79 2.72
C GLU A 290 -17.56 5.84 2.46
N CYS A 291 -17.09 5.01 1.52
CA CYS A 291 -15.72 4.94 1.04
C CYS A 291 -15.64 5.43 -0.41
N ASP A 292 -16.19 6.62 -0.63
CA ASP A 292 -16.41 7.28 -1.92
C ASP A 292 -15.53 8.53 -2.12
N ILE A 293 -14.54 8.72 -1.25
CA ILE A 293 -13.48 9.72 -1.41
C ILE A 293 -12.17 9.05 -1.83
N TRP A 294 -11.34 9.79 -2.58
CA TRP A 294 -10.02 9.32 -3.00
C TRP A 294 -9.08 9.17 -1.81
N PHE A 295 -8.03 8.37 -1.99
CA PHE A 295 -6.89 8.25 -1.08
C PHE A 295 -7.27 7.59 0.25
N ILE A 296 -7.94 6.44 0.17
CA ILE A 296 -8.16 5.53 1.30
C ILE A 296 -7.45 4.20 0.99
N LYS A 297 -6.43 3.87 1.78
CA LYS A 297 -5.55 2.72 1.57
C LYS A 297 -5.96 1.55 2.48
N LEU A 298 -6.18 0.38 1.88
CA LEU A 298 -6.38 -0.86 2.63
C LEU A 298 -5.06 -1.50 3.08
N SER A 299 -5.13 -2.31 4.14
CA SER A 299 -4.03 -3.11 4.66
C SER A 299 -4.46 -4.55 4.94
N PHE A 300 -3.49 -5.44 5.12
CA PHE A 300 -3.69 -6.84 5.49
C PHE A 300 -2.87 -7.18 6.73
N ASP A 301 -3.26 -8.25 7.42
CA ASP A 301 -2.32 -8.97 8.27
C ASP A 301 -1.23 -9.63 7.42
N TYR A 302 -0.14 -10.07 8.07
CA TYR A 302 1.02 -10.62 7.35
C TYR A 302 0.68 -11.85 6.49
N HIS A 303 -0.34 -12.62 6.87
CA HIS A 303 -0.74 -13.84 6.17
C HIS A 303 -1.79 -13.63 5.09
N TYR A 304 -2.18 -12.38 4.81
CA TYR A 304 -3.23 -12.04 3.83
C TYR A 304 -4.56 -12.78 4.10
N LYS A 305 -4.88 -13.06 5.37
CA LYS A 305 -6.15 -13.72 5.75
C LYS A 305 -7.27 -12.70 5.89
N THR A 306 -6.91 -11.53 6.40
CA THR A 306 -7.81 -10.45 6.76
C THR A 306 -7.33 -9.14 6.15
N ALA A 307 -8.27 -8.33 5.69
CA ALA A 307 -8.03 -6.99 5.21
C ALA A 307 -8.82 -5.98 6.05
N ALA A 308 -8.22 -4.83 6.34
CA ALA A 308 -8.87 -3.71 7.01
C ALA A 308 -8.87 -2.50 6.10
N ILE A 309 -9.99 -1.79 6.03
CA ILE A 309 -10.11 -0.54 5.28
C ILE A 309 -10.96 0.46 6.06
N GLY A 310 -10.52 1.72 6.07
CA GLY A 310 -11.26 2.85 6.64
C GLY A 310 -12.35 3.38 5.69
N ASN A 311 -13.08 4.39 6.15
CA ASN A 311 -14.00 5.15 5.32
C ASN A 311 -14.00 6.64 5.71
N ARG A 312 -14.80 7.49 5.05
CA ARG A 312 -14.86 8.94 5.34
C ARG A 312 -15.49 9.27 6.70
N GLU A 313 -16.28 8.35 7.25
CA GLU A 313 -17.04 8.51 8.49
C GLU A 313 -16.31 8.00 9.75
N GLY A 314 -15.01 7.69 9.63
CA GLY A 314 -14.22 7.19 10.76
C GLY A 314 -14.53 5.75 11.19
N LYS A 315 -15.07 4.93 10.29
CA LYS A 315 -15.37 3.50 10.50
C LYS A 315 -14.35 2.62 9.79
N ILE A 316 -14.09 1.43 10.33
CA ILE A 316 -13.21 0.42 9.72
C ILE A 316 -14.01 -0.83 9.43
N PHE A 317 -13.82 -1.39 8.23
CA PHE A 317 -14.39 -2.67 7.81
C PHE A 317 -13.27 -3.70 7.75
N VAL A 318 -13.46 -4.81 8.46
CA VAL A 318 -12.49 -5.90 8.55
C VAL A 318 -13.07 -7.12 7.85
N TRP A 319 -12.47 -7.51 6.73
CA TRP A 319 -12.93 -8.60 5.88
C TRP A 319 -12.00 -9.79 5.96
N GLU A 320 -12.55 -11.00 5.94
CA GLU A 320 -11.83 -12.21 5.58
C GLU A 320 -11.75 -12.29 4.05
N VAL A 321 -10.55 -12.37 3.49
CA VAL A 321 -10.33 -12.24 2.03
C VAL A 321 -10.02 -13.56 1.33
N GLN A 322 -9.86 -14.66 2.10
CA GLN A 322 -9.61 -16.00 1.56
C GLN A 322 -10.88 -16.87 1.53
N THR A 323 -12.05 -16.28 1.78
CA THR A 323 -13.35 -16.97 1.76
C THR A 323 -14.22 -16.53 0.58
N SER A 324 -15.04 -17.43 0.06
CA SER A 324 -16.10 -17.12 -0.90
C SER A 324 -17.43 -17.69 -0.38
N PRO A 325 -18.47 -16.87 -0.12
CA PRO A 325 -18.50 -15.40 -0.27
C PRO A 325 -17.55 -14.66 0.69
N PRO A 326 -17.21 -13.38 0.39
CA PRO A 326 -16.49 -12.53 1.33
C PRO A 326 -17.21 -12.44 2.68
N THR A 327 -16.46 -12.60 3.78
CA THR A 327 -17.02 -12.56 5.14
C THR A 327 -16.57 -11.31 5.88
N LEU A 328 -17.51 -10.46 6.28
CA LEU A 328 -17.20 -9.34 7.18
C LEU A 328 -16.98 -9.89 8.59
N ILE A 329 -15.79 -9.66 9.14
CA ILE A 329 -15.42 -10.08 10.49
C ILE A 329 -16.00 -9.09 11.50
N ALA A 330 -15.68 -7.81 11.30
CA ALA A 330 -16.04 -6.75 12.22
C ALA A 330 -16.24 -5.42 11.49
N LYS A 331 -17.11 -4.58 12.07
CA LYS A 331 -17.28 -3.17 11.71
C LYS A 331 -16.90 -2.33 12.92
N LEU A 332 -15.75 -1.67 12.86
CA LEU A 332 -15.22 -0.90 13.98
C LEU A 332 -15.71 0.53 13.88
N SER A 333 -16.16 1.07 15.02
CA SER A 333 -16.62 2.45 15.12
C SER A 333 -16.53 2.93 16.56
N HIS A 334 -16.25 4.21 16.75
CA HIS A 334 -16.21 4.84 18.06
C HIS A 334 -16.84 6.22 17.97
N VAL A 335 -17.54 6.68 19.03
CA VAL A 335 -18.31 7.94 19.00
C VAL A 335 -17.48 9.18 18.71
N GLN A 336 -16.17 9.13 18.97
CA GLN A 336 -15.21 10.20 18.68
C GLN A 336 -14.44 10.00 17.37
N SER A 337 -14.51 8.83 16.74
CA SER A 337 -13.86 8.55 15.45
C SER A 337 -14.83 8.94 14.34
N LYS A 338 -14.77 10.21 13.92
CA LYS A 338 -15.66 10.79 12.90
C LYS A 338 -14.94 11.35 11.67
N GLN A 339 -13.61 11.32 11.69
CA GLN A 339 -12.78 11.87 10.63
C GLN A 339 -12.44 10.80 9.60
N PRO A 340 -12.18 11.17 8.34
CA PRO A 340 -11.77 10.21 7.34
C PRO A 340 -10.52 9.43 7.78
N ILE A 341 -10.60 8.10 7.66
CA ILE A 341 -9.46 7.21 7.89
C ILE A 341 -8.74 7.02 6.57
N ARG A 342 -7.52 7.56 6.47
CA ARG A 342 -6.72 7.57 5.23
C ARG A 342 -6.00 6.25 5.00
N GLN A 343 -5.54 5.60 6.05
CA GLN A 343 -4.92 4.28 5.97
C GLN A 343 -5.13 3.50 7.27
N THR A 344 -5.25 2.18 7.13
CA THR A 344 -5.20 1.23 8.24
C THR A 344 -3.86 0.48 8.22
N ALA A 345 -3.48 -0.13 9.34
CA ALA A 345 -2.42 -1.13 9.40
C ALA A 345 -2.82 -2.24 10.35
N MET A 346 -2.67 -3.50 9.93
CA MET A 346 -2.92 -4.67 10.79
C MET A 346 -1.59 -5.20 11.32
N SER A 347 -1.56 -5.67 12.56
CA SER A 347 -0.41 -6.40 13.12
C SER A 347 -0.18 -7.70 12.37
N PHE A 348 0.96 -8.33 12.65
CA PHE A 348 1.40 -9.59 12.02
C PHE A 348 0.29 -10.66 11.95
N ASP A 349 -0.45 -10.83 13.04
CA ASP A 349 -1.54 -11.83 13.22
C ASP A 349 -2.95 -11.23 13.06
N GLY A 350 -3.05 -9.94 12.76
CA GLY A 350 -4.31 -9.21 12.73
C GLY A 350 -5.04 -9.15 14.08
N SER A 351 -4.31 -9.21 15.21
CA SER A 351 -4.87 -8.98 16.54
C SER A 351 -4.98 -7.49 16.90
N THR A 352 -4.14 -6.64 16.28
CA THR A 352 -4.16 -5.19 16.43
C THR A 352 -4.46 -4.55 15.07
N ILE A 353 -5.35 -3.55 15.06
CA ILE A 353 -5.61 -2.70 13.90
C ILE A 353 -5.32 -1.26 14.32
N LEU A 354 -4.46 -0.60 13.56
CA LEU A 354 -4.21 0.83 13.65
C LEU A 354 -4.94 1.54 12.52
N SER A 355 -5.33 2.79 12.77
CA SER A 355 -5.84 3.68 11.72
C SER A 355 -5.35 5.10 11.92
N CYS A 356 -4.99 5.78 10.84
CA CYS A 356 -4.61 7.19 10.85
C CYS A 356 -5.66 8.07 10.16
N CYS A 357 -5.91 9.25 10.74
CA CYS A 357 -7.01 10.14 10.37
C CYS A 357 -6.55 11.53 9.92
N GLU A 358 -7.44 12.26 9.24
CA GLU A 358 -7.16 13.63 8.77
C GLU A 358 -6.97 14.69 9.87
N ASP A 359 -7.46 14.43 11.08
CA ASP A 359 -7.22 15.31 12.23
C ASP A 359 -5.89 15.03 12.95
N GLY A 360 -5.08 14.13 12.39
CA GLY A 360 -3.81 13.69 12.97
C GLY A 360 -3.95 12.63 14.04
N THR A 361 -5.15 12.06 14.24
CA THR A 361 -5.35 10.99 15.23
C THR A 361 -4.88 9.63 14.73
N ILE A 362 -4.35 8.84 15.67
CA ILE A 362 -4.09 7.41 15.50
C ILE A 362 -4.98 6.68 16.50
N TRP A 363 -5.72 5.68 16.01
CA TRP A 363 -6.52 4.79 16.83
C TRP A 363 -5.91 3.41 16.85
N ARG A 364 -5.93 2.77 18.03
CA ARG A 364 -5.55 1.37 18.20
C ARG A 364 -6.74 0.56 18.65
N TRP A 365 -6.97 -0.52 17.91
CA TRP A 365 -8.02 -1.49 18.14
C TRP A 365 -7.37 -2.85 18.38
N ASP A 366 -7.59 -3.44 19.56
CA ASP A 366 -7.06 -4.78 19.87
C ASP A 366 -8.22 -5.78 19.95
N VAL A 367 -7.98 -7.02 19.53
CA VAL A 367 -8.91 -8.14 19.72
C VAL A 367 -9.18 -8.32 21.21
N VAL A 368 -10.45 -8.47 21.58
CA VAL A 368 -10.85 -8.85 22.93
C VAL A 368 -10.55 -10.32 23.11
N ALA A 369 -9.69 -10.66 24.07
CA ALA A 369 -9.48 -12.05 24.45
C ALA A 369 -10.83 -12.64 24.89
N THR A 370 -11.31 -13.67 24.19
CA THR A 370 -12.43 -14.47 24.68
C THR A 370 -11.97 -15.15 25.96
N THR A 371 -12.50 -14.73 27.11
CA THR A 371 -12.42 -15.52 28.33
C THR A 371 -13.23 -16.79 28.08
N SER A 372 -12.54 -17.85 27.66
CA SER A 372 -13.07 -19.22 27.63
C SER A 372 -13.22 -19.78 29.03
#